data_AF-A0A2N2JZY2-F1
#
_entry.id   AF-A0A2N2JZY2-F1
#
_cell.length_a   1.000
_cell.length_b   1.000
_cell.length_c   1.000
_cell.angle_alpha   90.00
_cell.angle_beta   90.00
_cell.angle_gamma   90.00
#
_symmetry.space_group_name_H-M   'P 1'
#
loop_
_entity.id
_entity.type
_entity.pdbx_description
1 polymer ?
#
loop_
_entity_poly.entity_id
_entity_poly.type
_entity_poly.pdbx_seq_one_letter_code
_entity_poly.pdbx_strand_id
1 'polypeptide(L)'
;MHQKPLCYLVCLITAMLWGCAGTPPSRFYGLSPMPPLESSPFEETRSLTVGVTRLTLPDFLDKPQIATRLGPNEIRYDEFNRWAEPLKDNLSRVLAENLSVLLGPDRVLVSANAGALLSDYQVWVEVIQFEAGPGGDFSLTAQWSLFRQEGKKVLIRKRFNILEQAGGSDYVAMVAAGSRAVAALSREIAGAIRAMHQESALLDVHPPGQDGAKSRF
;
A
#
# COMPACT_ATOMS: atom_id res chain seq x y z
N MET A 1 -4.32 -41.38 60.69
CA MET A 1 -5.37 -40.80 59.82
C MET A 1 -4.93 -39.54 59.03
N HIS A 2 -3.63 -39.23 58.87
CA HIS A 2 -3.14 -38.01 58.20
C HIS A 2 -2.66 -38.15 56.75
N GLN A 3 -2.84 -39.30 56.09
CA GLN A 3 -2.34 -39.54 54.72
C GLN A 3 -3.16 -38.84 53.62
N LYS A 4 -4.45 -38.60 53.86
CA LYS A 4 -5.40 -38.04 52.88
C LYS A 4 -5.11 -36.58 52.48
N PRO A 5 -4.76 -35.63 53.37
CA PRO A 5 -4.53 -34.23 52.99
C PRO A 5 -3.31 -34.03 52.08
N LEU A 6 -2.28 -34.88 52.19
CA LEU A 6 -1.07 -34.77 51.36
C LEU A 6 -1.35 -35.12 49.89
N CYS A 7 -2.19 -36.13 49.62
CA CYS A 7 -2.63 -36.45 48.25
C CYS A 7 -3.45 -35.32 47.62
N TYR A 8 -4.35 -34.68 48.38
CA TYR A 8 -5.14 -33.55 47.86
C TYR A 8 -4.28 -32.34 47.52
N LEU A 9 -3.28 -32.03 48.35
CA LEU A 9 -2.34 -30.94 48.10
C LEU A 9 -1.49 -31.20 46.84
N VAL A 10 -0.99 -32.42 46.67
CA VAL A 10 -0.20 -32.81 45.49
C VAL A 10 -1.03 -32.77 44.20
N CYS A 11 -2.27 -33.24 44.21
CA CYS A 11 -3.18 -33.15 43.06
C CYS A 11 -3.56 -31.69 42.71
N LEU A 12 -3.71 -30.82 43.71
CA LEU A 12 -4.00 -29.40 43.47
C LEU A 12 -2.80 -28.69 42.81
N ILE A 13 -1.58 -29.01 43.27
CA ILE A 13 -0.34 -28.47 42.72
C ILE A 13 -0.12 -28.96 41.27
N THR A 14 -0.34 -30.25 40.97
CA THR A 14 -0.21 -30.77 39.60
C THR A 14 -1.27 -30.23 38.64
N ALA A 15 -2.50 -29.97 39.11
CA ALA A 15 -3.53 -29.32 38.31
C ALA A 15 -3.19 -27.85 37.99
N MET A 16 -2.54 -27.14 38.91
CA MET A 16 -2.05 -25.77 38.65
C MET A 16 -0.88 -25.73 37.65
N LEU A 17 -0.08 -26.80 37.55
CA LEU A 17 1.04 -26.91 36.62
C LEU A 17 0.62 -27.21 35.17
N TRP A 18 -0.61 -27.68 34.93
CA TRP A 18 -1.15 -27.90 33.58
C TRP A 18 -1.81 -26.66 32.96
N GLY A 19 -1.91 -25.55 33.72
CA GLY A 19 -2.44 -24.27 33.22
C GLY A 19 -1.52 -23.51 32.28
N CYS A 20 -0.25 -23.92 32.14
CA CYS A 20 0.72 -23.32 31.22
C CYS A 20 0.66 -23.91 29.81
N ALA A 21 -0.53 -24.31 29.35
CA ALA A 21 -0.73 -24.88 28.03
C ALA A 21 -0.71 -23.77 26.96
N GLY A 22 0.50 -23.47 26.47
CA GLY A 22 0.81 -22.97 25.12
C GLY A 22 0.08 -21.71 24.64
N THR A 23 0.75 -20.56 24.69
CA THR A 23 0.33 -19.40 23.90
C THR A 23 0.34 -19.75 22.41
N PRO A 24 -0.74 -19.48 21.66
CA PRO A 24 -0.77 -19.70 20.21
C PRO A 24 0.41 -18.99 19.52
N PRO A 25 1.05 -19.62 18.51
CA PRO A 25 2.14 -18.97 17.80
C PRO A 25 1.63 -17.74 17.04
N SER A 26 2.39 -16.65 17.11
CA SER A 26 2.12 -15.46 16.31
C SER A 26 2.46 -15.70 14.83
N ARG A 27 1.63 -15.17 13.94
CA ARG A 27 1.79 -15.16 12.49
C ARG A 27 2.02 -13.73 12.03
N PHE A 28 2.98 -13.55 11.14
CA PHE A 28 3.37 -12.24 10.62
C PHE A 28 3.07 -12.17 9.12
N TYR A 29 2.50 -11.05 8.72
CA TYR A 29 1.95 -10.84 7.38
C TYR A 29 2.55 -9.59 6.75
N GLY A 30 2.83 -9.68 5.45
CA GLY A 30 3.23 -8.54 4.64
C GLY A 30 2.43 -8.51 3.35
N LEU A 31 2.16 -7.29 2.89
CA LEU A 31 1.62 -7.04 1.56
C LEU A 31 2.66 -7.42 0.51
N SER A 32 2.19 -8.00 -0.59
CA SER A 32 3.02 -8.42 -1.71
C SER A 32 2.83 -7.49 -2.91
N PRO A 33 3.91 -7.11 -3.61
CA PRO A 33 3.80 -6.39 -4.87
C PRO A 33 3.17 -7.25 -5.96
N MET A 34 2.77 -6.59 -7.04
CA MET A 34 2.39 -7.23 -8.28
C MET A 34 3.56 -8.02 -8.86
N PRO A 35 3.30 -9.18 -9.50
CA PRO A 35 4.34 -9.88 -10.24
C PRO A 35 4.84 -9.00 -11.39
N PRO A 36 6.12 -9.12 -11.78
CA PRO A 36 6.64 -8.44 -12.97
C PRO A 36 5.80 -8.75 -14.20
N LEU A 37 5.54 -7.74 -15.04
CA LEU A 37 4.90 -7.94 -16.33
C LEU A 37 5.95 -8.42 -17.33
N GLU A 38 5.67 -9.47 -18.10
CA GLU A 38 6.50 -9.81 -19.25
C GLU A 38 6.43 -8.65 -20.25
N SER A 39 7.56 -7.94 -20.39
CA SER A 39 7.86 -6.82 -21.30
C SER A 39 6.66 -6.19 -22.03
N SER A 40 6.15 -5.08 -21.51
CA SER A 40 5.29 -4.17 -22.28
C SER A 40 6.17 -3.19 -23.06
N PRO A 41 5.99 -3.03 -24.39
CA PRO A 41 6.78 -2.10 -25.19
C PRO A 41 6.26 -0.68 -24.97
N PHE A 42 6.73 -0.02 -23.91
CA PHE A 42 6.62 1.43 -23.82
C PHE A 42 7.77 2.06 -24.64
N GLU A 43 7.56 2.13 -25.94
CA GLU A 43 8.38 2.85 -26.92
C GLU A 43 8.21 4.35 -26.72
N GLU A 44 8.83 4.92 -25.68
CA GLU A 44 8.93 6.38 -25.53
C GLU A 44 10.29 6.75 -24.95
N THR A 45 11.00 7.64 -25.64
CA THR A 45 12.45 7.91 -25.58
C THR A 45 12.90 8.80 -24.41
N ARG A 46 12.06 9.02 -23.38
CA ARG A 46 12.36 9.91 -22.24
C ARG A 46 12.33 9.17 -20.91
N SER A 47 13.34 9.42 -20.08
CA SER A 47 13.41 8.99 -18.68
C SER A 47 12.33 9.70 -17.86
N LEU A 48 11.56 8.97 -17.04
CA LEU A 48 10.43 9.46 -16.25
C LEU A 48 10.57 9.04 -14.79
N THR A 49 11.03 9.93 -13.93
CA THR A 49 11.28 9.60 -12.51
C THR A 49 10.03 9.87 -11.65
N VAL A 50 9.59 8.86 -10.88
CA VAL A 50 8.42 8.97 -9.96
C VAL A 50 8.80 8.55 -8.54
N GLY A 51 8.48 9.37 -7.56
CA GLY A 51 8.69 9.06 -6.14
C GLY A 51 7.39 9.03 -5.34
N VAL A 52 7.22 8.00 -4.50
CA VAL A 52 6.21 7.98 -3.43
C VAL A 52 6.82 8.69 -2.22
N THR A 53 6.47 9.97 -2.03
CA THR A 53 7.18 10.84 -1.07
C THR A 53 6.44 11.05 0.23
N ARG A 54 5.13 10.79 0.25
CA ARG A 54 4.31 10.89 1.45
C ARG A 54 3.24 9.80 1.44
N LEU A 55 3.23 8.99 2.49
CA LEU A 55 2.14 8.10 2.82
C LEU A 55 1.70 8.36 4.26
N THR A 56 0.40 8.52 4.48
CA THR A 56 -0.20 8.70 5.80
C THR A 56 -1.36 7.72 5.96
N LEU A 57 -1.62 7.30 7.20
CA LEU A 57 -2.73 6.43 7.56
C LEU A 57 -3.19 6.76 8.98
N PRO A 58 -4.43 6.41 9.37
CA PRO A 58 -4.94 6.69 10.71
C PRO A 58 -4.20 5.87 11.77
N ASP A 59 -3.94 6.45 12.94
CA ASP A 59 -3.16 5.82 14.03
C ASP A 59 -3.67 4.44 14.46
N PHE A 60 -4.98 4.17 14.28
CA PHE A 60 -5.55 2.87 14.61
C PHE A 60 -5.05 1.76 13.68
N LEU A 61 -4.61 2.09 12.45
CA LEU A 61 -3.99 1.18 11.50
C LEU A 61 -2.46 1.09 11.70
N ASP A 62 -1.84 2.05 12.40
CA ASP A 62 -0.41 2.05 12.70
C ASP A 62 -0.09 1.24 13.97
N LYS A 63 -0.56 -0.01 13.97
CA LYS A 63 -0.33 -0.98 15.04
C LYS A 63 0.26 -2.26 14.47
N PRO A 64 1.03 -3.03 15.26
CA PRO A 64 1.51 -4.33 14.83
C PRO A 64 0.37 -5.33 14.55
N GLN A 65 -0.75 -5.24 15.26
CA GLN A 65 -1.91 -6.14 15.06
C GLN A 65 -2.68 -5.78 13.79
N ILE A 66 -3.15 -6.81 13.07
CA ILE A 66 -4.06 -6.59 11.93
C ILE A 66 -5.42 -6.13 12.47
N ALA A 67 -5.89 -4.99 11.96
CA ALA A 67 -7.20 -4.43 12.26
C ALA A 67 -8.30 -5.08 11.39
N THR A 68 -9.45 -5.36 12.00
CA THR A 68 -10.67 -5.80 11.31
C THR A 68 -11.84 -4.98 11.81
N ARG A 69 -12.64 -4.45 10.89
CA ARG A 69 -13.86 -3.72 11.22
C ARG A 69 -15.00 -4.70 11.47
N LEU A 70 -15.56 -4.67 12.68
CA LEU A 70 -16.71 -5.51 13.07
C LEU A 70 -18.05 -4.80 12.85
N GLY A 71 -18.04 -3.46 12.83
CA GLY A 71 -19.19 -2.63 12.57
C GLY A 71 -18.79 -1.18 12.30
N PRO A 72 -19.76 -0.26 12.20
CA PRO A 72 -19.48 1.14 11.91
C PRO A 72 -18.49 1.79 12.88
N ASN A 73 -18.54 1.38 14.16
CA ASN A 73 -17.80 2.02 15.25
C ASN A 73 -16.91 1.05 16.04
N GLU A 74 -16.64 -0.15 15.51
CA GLU A 74 -15.88 -1.19 16.22
C GLU A 74 -14.74 -1.74 15.36
N ILE A 75 -13.50 -1.60 15.88
CA ILE A 75 -12.29 -2.19 15.34
C ILE A 75 -11.81 -3.26 16.30
N ARG A 76 -11.58 -4.46 15.77
CA ARG A 76 -10.92 -5.55 16.49
C ARG A 76 -9.49 -5.68 16.01
N TYR A 77 -8.58 -5.78 16.96
CA TYR A 77 -7.19 -6.16 16.71
C TYR A 77 -7.00 -7.64 16.99
N ASP A 78 -6.21 -8.30 16.15
CA ASP A 78 -5.85 -9.69 16.38
C ASP A 78 -4.51 -9.83 17.09
N GLU A 79 -4.50 -10.50 18.24
CA GLU A 79 -3.31 -10.63 19.06
C GLU A 79 -2.22 -11.51 18.42
N PHE A 80 -2.62 -12.49 17.60
CA PHE A 80 -1.73 -13.49 17.02
C PHE A 80 -1.47 -13.29 15.53
N ASN A 81 -2.22 -12.42 14.85
CA ASN A 81 -2.01 -12.10 13.44
C ASN A 81 -1.57 -10.65 13.29
N ARG A 82 -0.31 -10.46 12.93
CA ARG A 82 0.39 -9.18 12.98
C ARG A 82 1.00 -8.81 11.64
N TRP A 83 1.16 -7.52 11.39
CA TRP A 83 2.03 -7.05 10.32
C TRP A 83 3.49 -7.40 10.64
N ALA A 84 4.23 -7.80 9.60
CA ALA A 84 5.65 -8.16 9.69
C ALA A 84 6.56 -6.92 9.83
N GLU A 85 6.06 -5.77 9.40
CA GLU A 85 6.69 -4.45 9.49
C GLU A 85 5.59 -3.40 9.72
N PRO A 86 5.90 -2.15 10.12
CA PRO A 86 4.89 -1.10 10.21
C PRO A 86 4.10 -0.98 8.90
N LEU A 87 2.77 -0.99 9.00
CA LEU A 87 1.89 -1.04 7.82
C LEU A 87 2.17 0.13 6.85
N LYS A 88 2.51 1.30 7.39
CA LYS A 88 2.92 2.47 6.62
C LYS A 88 4.09 2.18 5.69
N ASP A 89 5.12 1.54 6.22
CA ASP A 89 6.35 1.24 5.49
C ASP A 89 6.07 0.15 4.44
N ASN A 90 5.29 -0.87 4.81
CA ASN A 90 4.89 -1.94 3.90
C ASN A 90 4.08 -1.40 2.71
N LEU A 91 3.07 -0.54 2.97
CA LEU A 91 2.27 0.11 1.93
C LEU A 91 3.13 1.00 1.04
N SER A 92 4.02 1.78 1.63
CA SER A 92 4.87 2.71 0.89
C SER A 92 5.76 1.94 -0.08
N ARG A 93 6.41 0.86 0.40
CA ARG A 93 7.26 -0.03 -0.38
C ARG A 93 6.50 -0.78 -1.48
N VAL A 94 5.34 -1.35 -1.16
CA VAL A 94 4.55 -2.12 -2.15
C VAL A 94 3.95 -1.23 -3.23
N LEU A 95 3.47 -0.04 -2.88
CA LEU A 95 3.01 0.94 -3.87
C LEU A 95 4.15 1.35 -4.81
N ALA A 96 5.32 1.61 -4.21
CA ALA A 96 6.56 1.83 -4.91
C ALA A 96 6.85 0.73 -5.95
N GLU A 97 6.99 -0.52 -5.50
CA GLU A 97 7.32 -1.67 -6.35
C GLU A 97 6.28 -1.87 -7.47
N ASN A 98 4.99 -1.71 -7.17
CA ASN A 98 3.92 -1.78 -8.17
C ASN A 98 4.07 -0.70 -9.24
N LEU A 99 4.41 0.54 -8.87
CA LEU A 99 4.64 1.61 -9.84
C LEU A 99 5.85 1.33 -10.72
N SER A 100 6.92 0.73 -10.21
CA SER A 100 8.04 0.24 -11.05
C SER A 100 7.58 -0.77 -12.09
N VAL A 101 6.78 -1.76 -11.67
CA VAL A 101 6.23 -2.78 -12.56
C VAL A 101 5.33 -2.16 -13.64
N LEU A 102 4.51 -1.18 -13.26
CA LEU A 102 3.52 -0.57 -14.15
C LEU A 102 4.11 0.51 -15.07
N LEU A 103 5.19 1.20 -14.71
CA LEU A 103 5.75 2.32 -15.48
C LEU A 103 7.08 1.96 -16.18
N GLY A 104 7.67 0.82 -15.86
CA GLY A 104 8.91 0.30 -16.45
C GLY A 104 10.11 0.46 -15.50
N PRO A 105 10.95 -0.60 -15.36
CA PRO A 105 12.02 -0.66 -14.35
C PRO A 105 13.16 0.35 -14.59
N ASP A 106 13.49 0.65 -15.85
CA ASP A 106 14.60 1.57 -16.19
C ASP A 106 14.22 3.06 -16.07
N ARG A 107 12.99 3.34 -15.62
CA ARG A 107 12.39 4.67 -15.70
C ARG A 107 12.09 5.24 -14.32
N VAL A 108 11.76 4.41 -13.34
CA VAL A 108 11.31 4.89 -12.03
C VAL A 108 12.35 4.63 -10.93
N LEU A 109 12.93 5.71 -10.37
CA LEU A 109 13.63 5.65 -9.08
C LEU A 109 12.60 5.56 -7.95
N VAL A 110 12.18 4.34 -7.70
CA VAL A 110 11.27 4.03 -6.63
C VAL A 110 12.05 3.92 -5.32
N SER A 111 12.04 4.97 -4.53
CA SER A 111 12.43 4.89 -3.13
C SER A 111 11.23 5.23 -2.25
N ALA A 112 10.86 4.30 -1.37
CA ALA A 112 9.86 4.52 -0.32
C ALA A 112 10.27 5.67 0.63
N ASN A 113 11.56 6.03 0.62
CA ASN A 113 12.17 7.14 1.35
C ASN A 113 12.94 8.05 0.39
N ALA A 114 12.32 8.45 -0.73
CA ALA A 114 12.92 9.42 -1.67
C ALA A 114 12.98 10.81 -1.01
N GLY A 115 13.96 11.02 -0.13
CA GLY A 115 14.39 12.35 0.26
C GLY A 115 14.84 13.09 -0.99
N ALA A 116 14.01 14.03 -1.46
CA ALA A 116 14.35 15.13 -2.36
C ALA A 116 15.24 14.82 -3.58
N LEU A 117 15.24 13.58 -4.11
CA LEU A 117 15.81 13.32 -5.42
C LEU A 117 14.82 13.85 -6.47
N LEU A 118 15.38 14.49 -7.50
CA LEU A 118 14.68 15.16 -8.61
C LEU A 118 13.76 14.17 -9.34
N SER A 119 12.57 13.96 -8.79
CA SER A 119 11.51 13.18 -9.43
C SER A 119 10.66 14.13 -10.26
N ASP A 120 10.38 13.75 -11.51
CA ASP A 120 9.45 14.47 -12.38
C ASP A 120 8.06 14.54 -11.75
N TYR A 121 7.68 13.45 -11.08
CA TYR A 121 6.41 13.31 -10.38
C TYR A 121 6.59 12.85 -8.94
N GLN A 122 5.80 13.43 -8.04
CA GLN A 122 5.69 13.00 -6.66
C GLN A 122 4.27 12.56 -6.35
N VAL A 123 4.13 11.39 -5.73
CA VAL A 123 2.87 10.80 -5.31
C VAL A 123 2.72 10.96 -3.81
N TRP A 124 1.63 11.60 -3.38
CA TRP A 124 1.21 11.66 -1.98
C TRP A 124 -0.05 10.82 -1.81
N VAL A 125 -0.09 10.00 -0.77
CA VAL A 125 -1.23 9.14 -0.43
C VAL A 125 -1.63 9.34 1.03
N GLU A 126 -2.92 9.59 1.24
CA GLU A 126 -3.59 9.55 2.53
C GLU A 126 -4.55 8.37 2.52
N VAL A 127 -4.18 7.32 3.24
CA VAL A 127 -5.04 6.16 3.49
C VAL A 127 -6.08 6.56 4.52
N ILE A 128 -7.34 6.28 4.21
CA ILE A 128 -8.49 6.55 5.08
C ILE A 128 -9.01 5.25 5.66
N GLN A 129 -8.96 4.17 4.89
CA GLN A 129 -9.38 2.83 5.29
C GLN A 129 -8.48 1.80 4.64
N PHE A 130 -8.00 0.83 5.42
CA PHE A 130 -7.24 -0.32 4.93
C PHE A 130 -7.41 -1.49 5.90
N GLU A 131 -8.53 -2.20 5.78
CA GLU A 131 -8.92 -3.25 6.72
C GLU A 131 -9.97 -4.18 6.13
N ALA A 132 -10.07 -5.38 6.69
CA ALA A 132 -11.15 -6.31 6.40
C ALA A 132 -12.46 -5.87 7.08
N GLY A 133 -13.59 -6.13 6.43
CA GLY A 133 -14.94 -5.90 6.93
C GLY A 133 -15.67 -7.18 7.37
N PRO A 134 -16.90 -7.05 7.88
CA PRO A 134 -17.65 -8.16 8.49
C PRO A 134 -18.00 -9.33 7.54
N GLY A 135 -17.92 -9.10 6.22
CA GLY A 135 -18.20 -10.11 5.19
C GLY A 135 -16.97 -10.82 4.62
N GLY A 136 -15.76 -10.54 5.14
CA GLY A 136 -14.51 -11.02 4.55
C GLY A 136 -14.04 -10.18 3.36
N ASP A 137 -14.72 -9.07 3.04
CA ASP A 137 -14.24 -8.11 2.06
C ASP A 137 -13.11 -7.25 2.65
N PHE A 138 -12.16 -6.85 1.82
CA PHE A 138 -11.09 -5.95 2.18
C PHE A 138 -11.30 -4.59 1.54
N SER A 139 -11.38 -3.54 2.35
CA SER A 139 -11.62 -2.17 1.87
C SER A 139 -10.32 -1.38 1.85
N LEU A 140 -10.03 -0.73 0.72
CA LEU A 140 -9.05 0.36 0.64
C LEU A 140 -9.77 1.63 0.19
N THR A 141 -9.71 2.65 1.04
CA THR A 141 -10.09 4.02 0.69
C THR A 141 -8.88 4.92 0.88
N ALA A 142 -8.56 5.72 -0.12
CA ALA A 142 -7.47 6.68 -0.06
C ALA A 142 -7.81 7.99 -0.77
N GLN A 143 -7.18 9.08 -0.36
CA GLN A 143 -6.96 10.23 -1.21
C GLN A 143 -5.53 10.19 -1.72
N TRP A 144 -5.33 10.53 -2.98
CA TRP A 144 -3.99 10.65 -3.53
C TRP A 144 -3.86 11.90 -4.37
N SER A 145 -2.64 12.41 -4.45
CA SER A 145 -2.29 13.59 -5.22
C SER A 145 -1.00 13.37 -6.00
N LEU A 146 -0.97 13.92 -7.19
CA LEU A 146 0.20 13.95 -8.06
C LEU A 146 0.73 15.37 -8.14
N PHE A 147 2.02 15.52 -7.90
CA PHE A 147 2.72 16.80 -8.00
C PHE A 147 3.78 16.74 -9.09
N ARG A 148 4.02 17.86 -9.76
CA ARG A 148 5.19 18.05 -10.64
C ARG A 148 6.26 18.84 -9.90
N GLN A 149 7.52 18.42 -10.01
CA GLN A 149 8.73 19.10 -9.51
C GLN A 149 8.63 19.63 -8.05
N GLU A 150 9.32 18.97 -7.12
CA GLU A 150 9.47 19.42 -5.71
C GLU A 150 8.15 19.83 -5.01
N GLY A 151 7.01 19.20 -5.33
CA GLY A 151 5.74 19.48 -4.64
C GLY A 151 5.14 20.87 -4.91
N LYS A 152 5.67 21.66 -5.85
CA LYS A 152 5.26 23.06 -6.06
C LYS A 152 3.92 23.22 -6.77
N LYS A 153 3.49 22.23 -7.56
CA LYS A 153 2.21 22.25 -8.29
C LYS A 153 1.48 20.93 -8.16
N VAL A 154 0.28 20.98 -7.55
CA VAL A 154 -0.69 19.87 -7.59
C VAL A 154 -1.21 19.77 -9.02
N LEU A 155 -1.00 18.62 -9.65
CA LEU A 155 -1.54 18.29 -10.97
C LEU A 155 -2.90 17.60 -10.85
N ILE A 156 -2.99 16.65 -9.94
CA ILE A 156 -4.18 15.80 -9.75
C ILE A 156 -4.39 15.63 -8.26
N ARG A 157 -5.66 15.65 -7.84
CA ARG A 157 -6.10 15.14 -6.55
C ARG A 157 -7.36 14.31 -6.77
N LYS A 158 -7.35 13.06 -6.32
CA LYS A 158 -8.47 12.12 -6.48
C LYS A 158 -8.72 11.33 -5.21
N ARG A 159 -9.95 10.87 -5.08
CA ARG A 159 -10.35 9.87 -4.07
C ARG A 159 -10.45 8.52 -4.78
N PHE A 160 -9.84 7.52 -4.17
CA PHE A 160 -9.90 6.13 -4.58
C PHE A 160 -10.66 5.32 -3.53
N ASN A 161 -11.51 4.40 -3.98
CA ASN A 161 -12.20 3.45 -3.13
C ASN A 161 -12.31 2.12 -3.89
N ILE A 162 -11.91 1.03 -3.24
CA ILE A 162 -12.08 -0.32 -3.75
C ILE A 162 -12.46 -1.27 -2.62
N LEU A 163 -13.29 -2.26 -2.98
CA LEU A 163 -13.66 -3.39 -2.16
C LEU A 163 -13.18 -4.67 -2.87
N GLU A 164 -12.25 -5.38 -2.25
CA GLU A 164 -11.70 -6.64 -2.76
C GLU A 164 -12.30 -7.81 -1.98
N GLN A 165 -12.82 -8.80 -2.70
CA GLN A 165 -13.27 -10.05 -2.09
C GLN A 165 -12.04 -10.83 -1.60
N ALA A 166 -11.96 -11.22 -0.31
CA ALA A 166 -10.81 -11.99 0.16
C ALA A 166 -10.78 -13.42 -0.36
N GLY A 167 -11.96 -14.01 -0.66
CA GLY A 167 -12.06 -15.42 -1.07
C GLY A 167 -11.88 -16.40 0.10
N GLY A 168 -11.85 -15.90 1.33
CA GLY A 168 -11.73 -16.66 2.56
C GLY A 168 -11.82 -15.74 3.79
N SER A 169 -12.09 -16.32 4.96
CA SER A 169 -12.22 -15.60 6.23
C SER A 169 -10.95 -15.59 7.08
N ASP A 170 -9.86 -16.19 6.61
CA ASP A 170 -8.57 -16.18 7.29
C ASP A 170 -7.72 -14.95 6.91
N TYR A 171 -6.71 -14.66 7.73
CA TYR A 171 -5.81 -13.52 7.50
C TYR A 171 -4.93 -13.67 6.26
N VAL A 172 -4.71 -14.89 5.75
CA VAL A 172 -3.94 -15.09 4.51
C VAL A 172 -4.75 -14.53 3.33
N ALA A 173 -6.03 -14.91 3.25
CA ALA A 173 -6.96 -14.43 2.25
C ALA A 173 -7.17 -12.91 2.35
N MET A 174 -7.33 -12.38 3.57
CA MET A 174 -7.51 -10.94 3.79
C MET A 174 -6.28 -10.13 3.37
N VAL A 175 -5.07 -10.56 3.72
CA VAL A 175 -3.84 -9.85 3.35
C VAL A 175 -3.57 -9.95 1.84
N ALA A 176 -3.92 -11.08 1.21
CA ALA A 176 -3.88 -11.21 -0.24
C ALA A 176 -4.85 -10.23 -0.92
N ALA A 177 -6.05 -10.03 -0.37
CA ALA A 177 -7.02 -9.03 -0.82
C ALA A 177 -6.49 -7.61 -0.66
N GLY A 178 -5.87 -7.30 0.49
CA GLY A 178 -5.18 -6.02 0.70
C GLY A 178 -4.09 -5.76 -0.34
N SER A 179 -3.31 -6.78 -0.68
CA SER A 179 -2.28 -6.68 -1.74
C SER A 179 -2.91 -6.35 -3.11
N ARG A 180 -4.04 -6.99 -3.47
CA ARG A 180 -4.79 -6.66 -4.69
C ARG A 180 -5.35 -5.24 -4.67
N ALA A 181 -5.84 -4.78 -3.52
CA ALA A 181 -6.36 -3.42 -3.37
C ALA A 181 -5.26 -2.37 -3.61
N VAL A 182 -4.06 -2.57 -3.05
CA VAL A 182 -2.90 -1.69 -3.32
C VAL A 182 -2.49 -1.75 -4.78
N ALA A 183 -2.50 -2.93 -5.40
CA ALA A 183 -2.25 -3.06 -6.84
C ALA A 183 -3.27 -2.26 -7.68
N ALA A 184 -4.55 -2.26 -7.31
CA ALA A 184 -5.57 -1.47 -7.99
C ALA A 184 -5.33 0.05 -7.86
N LEU A 185 -5.01 0.54 -6.66
CA LEU A 185 -4.61 1.94 -6.46
C LEU A 185 -3.36 2.29 -7.30
N SER A 186 -2.39 1.38 -7.36
CA SER A 186 -1.16 1.57 -8.14
C SER A 186 -1.46 1.73 -9.64
N ARG A 187 -2.39 0.94 -10.19
CA ARG A 187 -2.84 1.06 -11.58
C ARG A 187 -3.51 2.40 -11.86
N GLU A 188 -4.36 2.88 -10.95
CA GLU A 188 -4.99 4.20 -11.08
C GLU A 188 -3.94 5.32 -11.15
N ILE A 189 -2.99 5.32 -10.21
CA ILE A 189 -1.93 6.32 -10.15
C ILE A 189 -1.04 6.23 -11.39
N ALA A 190 -0.63 5.03 -11.80
CA ALA A 190 0.17 4.82 -13.00
C ALA A 190 -0.54 5.31 -14.27
N GLY A 191 -1.85 5.05 -14.42
CA GLY A 191 -2.64 5.54 -15.54
C GLY A 191 -2.67 7.07 -15.60
N ALA A 192 -2.81 7.74 -14.46
CA ALA A 192 -2.78 9.19 -14.39
C ALA A 192 -1.39 9.77 -14.72
N ILE A 193 -0.31 9.14 -14.26
CA ILE A 193 1.06 9.55 -14.58
C ILE A 193 1.31 9.47 -16.09
N ARG A 194 0.90 8.37 -16.74
CA ARG A 194 1.02 8.21 -18.20
C ARG A 194 0.29 9.30 -18.95
N ALA A 195 -0.95 9.61 -18.57
CA ALA A 195 -1.73 10.67 -19.19
C ALA A 195 -1.03 12.05 -19.09
N MET A 196 -0.52 12.40 -17.90
CA MET A 196 0.20 13.66 -17.69
C MET A 196 1.52 13.72 -18.46
N HIS A 197 2.24 12.60 -18.57
CA HIS A 197 3.49 12.53 -19.31
C HIS A 197 3.26 12.75 -20.82
N GLN A 198 2.24 12.09 -21.38
CA GLN A 198 1.85 12.25 -22.79
C GLN A 198 1.42 13.69 -23.11
N GLU A 199 0.60 14.32 -22.27
CA GLU A 199 0.18 15.72 -22.46
C GLU A 199 1.37 16.68 -22.47
N SER A 200 2.37 16.44 -21.61
CA SER A 200 3.58 17.27 -21.56
C SER A 200 4.45 17.08 -22.79
N ALA A 201 4.58 15.83 -23.27
CA ALA A 201 5.31 15.54 -24.49
C ALA A 201 4.67 16.24 -25.71
N LEU A 202 3.34 16.36 -25.76
CA LEU A 202 2.64 17.09 -26.82
C LEU A 202 2.90 18.61 -26.77
N LEU A 203 2.97 19.20 -25.57
CA LEU A 203 3.24 20.63 -25.40
C LEU A 203 4.69 21.00 -25.78
N ASP A 204 5.65 20.11 -25.53
CA ASP A 204 7.06 20.34 -25.88
C ASP A 204 7.36 20.21 -27.38
N VAL A 205 6.45 19.62 -28.17
CA VAL A 205 6.62 19.39 -29.62
C VAL A 205 6.17 20.56 -30.49
N HIS A 206 5.51 21.59 -29.92
CA HIS A 206 5.14 22.81 -30.67
C HIS A 206 6.17 23.93 -30.47
N PRO A 207 7.11 24.17 -31.41
CA PRO A 207 7.97 25.35 -31.34
C PRO A 207 7.13 26.62 -31.57
N PRO A 208 7.48 27.76 -30.95
CA PRO A 208 6.81 29.02 -31.23
C PRO A 208 6.97 29.38 -32.72
N GLY A 209 5.84 29.76 -33.32
CA GLY A 209 5.63 30.03 -34.75
C GLY A 209 6.82 30.51 -35.56
N GLN A 210 7.16 29.72 -36.58
CA GLN A 210 7.66 30.25 -37.85
C GLN A 210 6.47 30.67 -38.75
N ASP A 211 5.56 31.49 -38.23
CA ASP A 211 4.59 32.22 -39.05
C ASP A 211 5.04 33.68 -39.12
N GLY A 212 6.01 33.97 -40.00
CA GLY A 212 6.56 35.32 -40.03
C GLY A 212 7.70 35.63 -40.97
N ALA A 213 7.90 34.89 -42.06
CA ALA A 213 8.75 35.37 -43.17
C ALA A 213 7.93 35.42 -44.46
N LYS A 214 7.00 36.37 -44.51
CA LYS A 214 6.43 36.83 -45.77
C LYS A 214 7.58 37.40 -46.61
N SER A 215 7.76 36.77 -47.77
CA SER A 215 8.26 37.36 -49.01
C SER A 215 8.18 38.89 -49.02
N ARG A 216 9.33 39.54 -49.23
CA ARG A 216 9.44 40.84 -49.90
C ARG A 216 10.84 40.98 -50.49
N PHE A 217 10.86 40.93 -51.82
CA PHE A 217 11.83 41.44 -52.80
C PHE A 217 13.25 40.88 -52.80
#